data_AF-A0A447TRQ2-F1
#
_entry.id   AF-A0A447TRQ2-F1
#
_cell.length_a   1.000
_cell.length_b   1.000
_cell.length_c   1.000
_cell.angle_alpha   90.00
_cell.angle_beta   90.00
_cell.angle_gamma   90.00
#
_symmetry.space_group_name_H-M   'P 1'
#
loop_
_entity.id
_entity.type
_entity.pdbx_description
1 polymer ?
#
loop_
_entity_poly.entity_id
_entity_poly.type
_entity_poly.pdbx_seq_one_letter_code
_entity_poly.pdbx_strand_id
1 'polypeptide(L)'
;MKITSVDIIDVANDFASATSKWRPVVVKINTDEGISGFGEVGLAYGVGASAGIGMAKDLAAIIIGMDPMNNEAIWEKMLKKNLLGAGRRRHLFRGDERHRYRAVGYQRQSVGRAAV
;
A
#
# COMPACT_ATOMS: atom_id res chain seq x y z
N MET A 1 2.15 28.22 -5.43
CA MET A 1 2.36 26.95 -6.15
C MET A 1 1.36 25.89 -5.72
N LYS A 2 0.90 25.06 -6.66
CA LYS A 2 0.02 23.89 -6.42
C LYS A 2 0.48 22.69 -7.23
N ILE A 3 0.38 21.51 -6.65
CA ILE A 3 0.63 20.24 -7.34
C ILE A 3 -0.52 19.97 -8.32
N THR A 4 -0.20 19.82 -9.60
CA THR A 4 -1.17 19.60 -10.69
C THR A 4 -1.23 18.15 -11.13
N SER A 5 -0.10 17.45 -11.14
CA SER A 5 -0.02 16.03 -11.49
C SER A 5 1.17 15.36 -10.83
N VAL A 6 1.09 14.03 -10.72
CA VAL A 6 2.20 13.20 -10.23
C VAL A 6 2.37 12.03 -11.20
N ASP A 7 3.57 11.91 -11.78
CA ASP A 7 3.94 10.80 -12.65
C ASP A 7 4.70 9.76 -11.84
N ILE A 8 4.30 8.49 -11.94
CA ILE A 8 4.96 7.36 -11.29
C ILE A 8 5.57 6.50 -12.38
N ILE A 9 6.89 6.43 -12.39
CA ILE A 9 7.68 5.94 -13.50
C ILE A 9 8.39 4.65 -13.05
N ASP A 10 7.98 3.52 -13.61
CA ASP A 10 8.73 2.27 -13.54
C ASP A 10 9.87 2.34 -14.57
N VAL A 11 11.09 2.58 -14.09
CA VAL A 11 12.21 2.96 -14.95
C VAL A 11 12.75 1.73 -15.66
N ALA A 12 12.54 1.69 -16.99
CA ALA A 12 13.11 0.67 -17.85
C ALA A 12 14.64 0.75 -17.86
N ASN A 13 15.29 -0.39 -17.62
CA ASN A 13 16.74 -0.54 -17.64
C ASN A 13 17.11 -2.02 -17.83
N ASP A 14 18.37 -2.24 -18.22
CA ASP A 14 18.93 -3.58 -18.48
C ASP A 14 19.73 -4.13 -17.30
N PHE A 15 19.73 -3.45 -16.15
CA PHE A 15 20.48 -3.89 -14.98
C PHE A 15 19.73 -5.00 -14.24
N ALA A 16 20.35 -6.17 -14.21
CA ALA A 16 19.90 -7.31 -13.44
C ALA A 16 21.10 -8.09 -12.89
N SER A 17 20.96 -8.62 -11.68
CA SER A 17 21.87 -9.63 -11.15
C SER A 17 21.33 -11.03 -11.42
N ALA A 18 22.11 -12.06 -11.10
CA ALA A 18 21.67 -13.45 -11.19
C ALA A 18 20.43 -13.77 -10.33
N THR A 19 20.13 -12.94 -9.31
CA THR A 19 19.10 -13.21 -8.31
C THR A 19 17.99 -12.16 -8.26
N SER A 20 18.16 -10.98 -8.88
CA SER A 20 17.17 -9.91 -8.87
C SER A 20 17.32 -8.97 -10.05
N LYS A 21 16.19 -8.55 -10.62
CA LYS A 21 16.15 -7.38 -11.52
C LYS A 21 16.26 -6.10 -10.68
N TRP A 22 16.96 -5.08 -11.18
CA TRP A 22 16.93 -3.75 -10.60
C TRP A 22 15.74 -2.97 -11.18
N ARG A 23 14.82 -2.53 -10.32
CA ARG A 23 13.56 -1.86 -10.72
C ARG A 23 13.35 -0.56 -9.97
N PRO A 24 14.12 0.50 -10.28
CA PRO A 24 13.93 1.79 -9.66
C PRO A 24 12.59 2.39 -10.08
N VAL A 25 11.93 3.03 -9.11
CA VAL A 25 10.64 3.69 -9.31
C VAL A 25 10.82 5.15 -8.95
N VAL A 26 10.54 6.02 -9.92
CA VAL A 26 10.72 7.47 -9.78
C VAL A 26 9.36 8.15 -9.72
N VAL A 27 9.24 9.15 -8.86
CA VAL A 27 8.06 10.02 -8.76
C VAL A 27 8.45 11.39 -9.26
N LYS A 28 7.68 11.92 -10.23
CA LYS A 28 7.80 13.29 -10.72
C LYS A 28 6.56 14.08 -10.31
N ILE A 29 6.74 15.13 -9.52
CA ILE A 29 5.66 16.03 -9.10
C ILE A 29 5.70 17.27 -9.99
N ASN A 30 4.59 17.60 -10.64
CA ASN A 30 4.46 18.78 -11.51
C ASN A 30 3.57 19.82 -10.84
N THR A 31 3.87 21.11 -11.06
CA THR A 31 3.13 22.22 -10.45
C THR A 31 2.49 23.15 -11.48
N ASP A 32 1.58 24.00 -11.02
CA ASP A 32 0.93 25.04 -11.84
C ASP A 32 1.88 26.14 -12.32
N GLU A 33 3.02 26.31 -11.66
CA GLU A 33 4.08 27.26 -12.03
C GLU A 33 5.09 26.67 -13.02
N GLY A 34 4.88 25.42 -13.50
CA GLY A 34 5.76 24.76 -14.47
C GLY A 34 7.05 24.19 -13.85
N ILE A 35 7.16 24.16 -12.53
CA ILE A 35 8.29 23.56 -11.81
C ILE A 35 8.00 22.08 -11.57
N SER A 36 9.02 21.24 -11.72
CA SER A 36 8.93 19.80 -11.43
C SER A 36 9.97 19.37 -10.41
N GLY A 37 9.56 18.51 -9.48
CA GLY A 37 10.46 17.84 -8.53
C GLY A 37 10.53 16.34 -8.80
N PHE A 38 11.70 15.74 -8.59
CA PHE A 38 11.91 14.30 -8.72
C PHE A 38 12.24 13.67 -7.36
N GLY A 39 11.68 12.48 -7.12
CA GLY A 39 11.98 11.66 -5.96
C GLY A 39 12.02 10.17 -6.32
N GLU A 40 12.58 9.35 -5.43
CA GLU A 40 12.75 7.91 -5.65
C GLU A 40 12.01 7.10 -4.59
N VAL A 41 11.41 5.98 -5.00
CA VAL A 41 10.91 4.95 -4.08
C VAL A 41 12.01 3.92 -3.88
N GLY A 42 12.57 3.86 -2.66
CA GLY A 42 13.70 3.00 -2.28
C GLY A 42 13.39 1.50 -2.16
N LEU A 43 12.72 0.91 -3.16
CA LEU A 43 12.38 -0.51 -3.26
C LEU A 43 12.88 -1.12 -4.58
N ALA A 44 14.03 -0.64 -5.06
CA ALA A 44 14.58 -0.99 -6.38
C ALA A 44 15.20 -2.40 -6.45
N TYR A 45 15.55 -2.99 -5.31
CA TYR A 45 16.15 -4.33 -5.20
C TYR A 45 15.17 -5.31 -4.54
N GLY A 46 15.29 -6.60 -4.88
CA GLY A 46 14.47 -7.66 -4.31
C GLY A 46 13.00 -7.59 -4.76
N VAL A 47 12.09 -8.04 -3.91
CA VAL A 47 10.66 -8.14 -4.20
C VAL A 47 9.92 -7.00 -3.49
N GLY A 48 9.61 -5.92 -4.21
CA GLY A 48 8.92 -4.77 -3.62
C GLY A 48 8.53 -3.64 -4.57
N ALA A 49 9.17 -3.52 -5.73
CA ALA A 49 8.93 -2.39 -6.65
C ALA A 49 7.45 -2.20 -7.04
N SER A 50 6.69 -3.29 -7.28
CA SER A 50 5.26 -3.20 -7.60
C SER A 50 4.43 -2.62 -6.44
N ALA A 51 4.76 -2.99 -5.20
CA ALA A 51 4.12 -2.42 -4.01
C ALA A 51 4.48 -0.93 -3.86
N GLY A 52 5.73 -0.56 -4.15
CA GLY A 52 6.19 0.83 -4.18
C GLY A 52 5.40 1.70 -5.17
N ILE A 53 5.18 1.19 -6.39
CA ILE A 53 4.36 1.87 -7.42
C ILE A 53 2.91 2.06 -6.93
N GLY A 54 2.31 1.01 -6.37
CA GLY A 54 0.95 1.07 -5.83
C GLY A 54 0.81 2.11 -4.70
N MET A 55 1.73 2.08 -3.73
CA MET A 55 1.72 3.02 -2.62
C MET A 55 1.93 4.46 -3.10
N ALA A 56 2.84 4.69 -4.05
CA ALA A 56 3.06 6.01 -4.64
C ALA A 56 1.79 6.54 -5.32
N LYS A 57 1.03 5.67 -6.01
CA LYS A 57 -0.23 6.02 -6.67
C LYS A 57 -1.30 6.46 -5.67
N ASP A 58 -1.43 5.72 -4.58
CA ASP A 58 -2.42 6.02 -3.54
C ASP A 58 -2.07 7.32 -2.79
N LEU A 59 -0.79 7.57 -2.52
CA LEU A 59 -0.32 8.81 -1.87
C LEU A 59 -0.40 10.01 -2.82
N ALA A 60 -0.13 9.84 -4.10
CA ALA A 60 -0.23 10.90 -5.09
C ALA A 60 -1.65 11.50 -5.12
N ALA A 61 -2.68 10.65 -5.05
CA ALA A 61 -4.07 11.08 -5.10
C ALA A 61 -4.46 12.06 -3.97
N ILE A 62 -3.85 11.95 -2.79
CA ILE A 62 -4.18 12.80 -1.64
C ILE A 62 -3.41 14.12 -1.60
N ILE A 63 -2.38 14.30 -2.44
CA ILE A 63 -1.55 15.53 -2.46
C ILE A 63 -1.84 16.45 -3.65
N ILE A 64 -2.63 16.01 -4.64
CA ILE A 64 -3.05 16.88 -5.75
C ILE A 64 -3.77 18.12 -5.20
N GLY A 65 -3.40 19.29 -5.73
CA GLY A 65 -3.93 20.60 -5.34
C GLY A 65 -3.30 21.21 -4.07
N MET A 66 -2.43 20.50 -3.38
CA MET A 66 -1.68 21.04 -2.23
C MET A 66 -0.52 21.92 -2.70
N ASP A 67 -0.09 22.85 -1.83
CA ASP A 67 1.13 23.62 -2.04
C ASP A 67 2.36 22.76 -1.67
N PRO A 68 3.28 22.48 -2.62
CA PRO A 68 4.44 21.63 -2.38
C PRO A 68 5.42 22.19 -1.35
N MET A 69 5.38 23.49 -1.04
CA MET A 69 6.25 24.11 -0.04
C MET A 69 5.84 23.76 1.40
N ASN A 70 4.62 23.28 1.60
CA ASN A 70 4.12 22.85 2.92
C ASN A 70 4.47 21.38 3.20
N ASN A 71 5.75 21.04 3.12
CA ASN A 71 6.26 19.66 3.22
C ASN A 71 5.84 18.94 4.51
N GLU A 72 5.90 19.59 5.68
CA GLU A 72 5.47 19.01 6.97
C GLU A 72 3.97 18.69 6.99
N ALA A 73 3.13 19.59 6.45
CA ALA A 73 1.69 19.36 6.37
C ALA A 73 1.35 18.24 5.38
N ILE A 74 2.09 18.14 4.26
CA ILE A 74 1.98 17.03 3.31
C ILE A 74 2.37 15.72 4.00
N TRP A 75 3.49 15.68 4.71
CA TRP A 75 3.95 14.50 5.42
C TRP A 75 2.96 14.06 6.51
N GLU A 76 2.48 15.00 7.32
CA GLU A 76 1.45 14.73 8.34
C GLU A 76 0.14 14.23 7.71
N LYS A 77 -0.26 14.76 6.55
CA LYS A 77 -1.43 14.27 5.81
C LYS A 77 -1.21 12.85 5.33
N MET A 78 -0.07 12.55 4.71
CA MET A 78 0.28 11.19 4.31
C MET A 78 0.27 10.25 5.51
N LEU A 79 0.81 10.65 6.66
CA LEU A 79 0.80 9.83 7.86
C LEU A 79 -0.62 9.65 8.41
N LYS A 80 -1.36 10.73 8.68
CA LYS A 80 -2.60 10.65 9.48
C LYS A 80 -3.87 10.38 8.67
N LYS A 81 -3.87 10.63 7.35
CA LYS A 81 -5.10 10.59 6.51
C LYS A 81 -5.18 9.38 5.59
N ASN A 82 -4.23 8.45 5.61
CA ASN A 82 -4.22 7.28 4.72
C ASN A 82 -4.41 5.91 5.41
N LEU A 83 -5.09 5.85 6.57
CA LEU A 83 -5.39 4.66 7.41
C LEU A 83 -4.18 3.83 7.89
N LEU A 84 -3.26 3.47 6.99
CA LEU A 84 -2.04 2.70 7.20
C LEU A 84 -0.97 3.50 7.97
N GLY A 85 -0.73 4.76 7.59
CA GLY A 85 0.22 5.64 8.28
C GLY A 85 -0.26 6.09 9.66
N ALA A 86 -1.59 6.15 9.88
CA ALA A 86 -2.18 6.59 11.13
C ALA A 86 -2.04 5.53 12.24
N GLY A 87 -1.34 4.42 11.95
CA GLY A 87 -0.99 3.35 12.86
C GLY A 87 -2.23 2.73 13.49
N ARG A 88 -3.06 2.01 12.74
CA ARG A 88 -4.18 1.20 13.27
C ARG A 88 -5.14 1.90 14.27
N ARG A 89 -5.10 3.23 14.46
CA ARG A 89 -5.87 3.92 15.52
C ARG A 89 -7.33 4.22 15.18
N ARG A 90 -7.84 3.78 14.02
CA ARG A 90 -9.23 4.00 13.66
C ARG A 90 -9.85 2.75 13.04
N HIS A 91 -10.21 1.81 13.91
CA HIS A 91 -11.36 0.91 13.78
C HIS A 91 -11.32 -0.30 12.82
N LEU A 92 -10.17 -0.83 12.40
CA LEU A 92 -10.18 -2.17 11.82
C LEU A 92 -10.07 -3.23 12.93
N PHE A 93 -11.22 -3.89 13.17
CA PHE A 93 -11.55 -4.88 14.23
C PHE A 93 -12.05 -4.31 15.57
N ARG A 94 -13.29 -3.81 15.58
CA ARG A 94 -14.20 -4.09 16.72
C ARG A 94 -14.97 -5.35 16.34
N GLY A 95 -14.39 -6.52 16.62
CA GLY A 95 -15.16 -7.76 16.57
C GLY A 95 -16.26 -7.65 17.62
N ASP A 96 -17.52 -7.64 17.19
CA ASP A 96 -18.63 -7.93 18.08
C ASP A 96 -18.54 -9.43 18.39
N GLU A 97 -18.06 -9.78 19.59
CA GLU A 97 -17.98 -11.15 20.12
C GLU A 97 -19.37 -11.73 20.46
N ARG A 98 -20.39 -11.46 19.63
CA ARG A 98 -21.76 -11.95 19.88
C ARG A 98 -22.31 -12.94 18.87
N HIS A 99 -21.46 -13.62 18.09
CA HIS A 99 -21.90 -14.80 17.33
C HIS A 99 -20.79 -15.83 17.11
N ARG A 100 -20.28 -16.47 18.17
CA ARG A 100 -19.61 -17.79 18.08
C ARG A 100 -19.82 -18.65 19.33
N TYR A 101 -21.06 -19.09 19.54
CA TYR A 101 -21.32 -20.34 20.27
C TYR A 101 -22.52 -21.05 19.66
N ARG A 102 -22.26 -21.96 18.70
CA ARG A 102 -23.03 -23.20 18.48
C ARG A 102 -22.46 -23.97 17.29
N ALA A 103 -21.57 -24.90 17.59
CA ALA A 103 -21.48 -26.19 16.91
C ALA A 103 -20.46 -27.08 17.63
N VAL A 104 -20.80 -27.51 18.85
CA VAL A 104 -20.27 -28.75 19.43
C VAL A 104 -21.48 -29.53 19.92
N GLY A 105 -21.75 -30.68 19.30
CA GLY A 105 -22.68 -31.66 19.84
C GLY A 105 -23.48 -32.45 18.82
N TYR A 106 -22.92 -33.60 18.45
CA TYR A 106 -23.63 -34.89 18.37
C TYR A 106 -24.43 -35.25 17.10
N GLN A 107 -23.89 -36.17 16.29
CA GLN A 107 -24.60 -37.42 16.04
C GLN A 107 -23.64 -38.58 15.75
N ARG A 108 -23.55 -39.47 16.75
CA ARG A 108 -23.00 -40.81 16.68
C ARG A 108 -23.96 -41.66 15.84
N GLN A 109 -23.52 -42.20 14.70
CA GLN A 109 -24.18 -43.35 14.08
C GLN A 109 -23.26 -44.56 14.17
N SER A 110 -23.63 -45.45 15.09
CA SER A 110 -23.17 -46.82 15.18
C SER A 110 -24.04 -47.70 14.30
N VAL A 111 -23.45 -48.28 13.25
CA VAL A 111 -23.88 -49.50 12.55
C VAL A 111 -22.55 -50.06 12.01
N GLY A 112 -22.03 -51.24 12.36
CA GLY A 112 -22.66 -52.55 12.43
C GLY A 112 -22.05 -53.44 11.34
N ARG A 113 -21.03 -54.24 11.69
CA ARG A 113 -20.43 -55.44 11.02
C ARG A 113 -20.59 -55.68 9.49
N ALA A 114 -19.46 -55.94 8.82
CA ALA A 114 -19.20 -57.07 7.90
C ALA A 114 -17.67 -57.15 7.65
N ALA A 115 -16.95 -58.17 8.14
CA ALA A 115 -16.55 -59.37 7.40
C ALA A 115 -15.83 -59.07 6.06
N VAL A 116 -14.49 -59.20 6.02
CA VAL A 116 -13.67 -60.25 5.35
C VAL A 116 -12.23 -60.08 5.85
#